data_AF-A0A2S8STM0-F1
#
_entry.id   AF-A0A2S8STM0-F1
#
_cell.length_a   1.000
_cell.length_b   1.000
_cell.length_c   1.000
_cell.angle_alpha   90.00
_cell.angle_beta   90.00
_cell.angle_gamma   90.00
#
_symmetry.space_group_name_H-M   'P 1'
#
loop_
_entity.id
_entity.type
_entity.pdbx_description
1 polymer ?
#
loop_
_entity_poly.entity_id
_entity_poly.type
_entity_poly.pdbx_seq_one_letter_code
_entity_poly.pdbx_strand_id
1 'polypeptide(L)'
;MNEQAGTQLFALMVAGGVAGWVRFDAQKRGFKAGAAIGWSVGVFLVMIVFLPLYLWARRNSPLPEGALQTPLAPIAGVPCPYCGYENAGSPDYCAKCGRQLRSSTEIHR
;
A
#
# COMPACT_ATOMS: atom_id res chain seq x y z
N MET A 1 -7.25 25.23 2.99
CA MET A 1 -6.87 25.36 4.42
C MET A 1 -6.72 23.97 5.01
N ASN A 2 -5.48 23.59 5.39
CA ASN A 2 -5.16 22.70 6.53
C ASN A 2 -5.34 21.17 6.46
N GLU A 3 -5.09 20.51 5.33
CA GLU A 3 -4.95 19.02 5.32
C GLU A 3 -3.74 18.53 6.16
N GLN A 4 -2.65 19.29 6.14
CA GLN A 4 -1.46 18.99 6.96
C GLN A 4 -1.73 19.18 8.46
N ALA A 5 -2.49 20.21 8.86
CA ALA A 5 -2.79 20.46 10.27
C ALA A 5 -3.73 19.40 10.85
N GLY A 6 -4.70 18.91 10.07
CA GLY A 6 -5.58 17.81 10.49
C GLY A 6 -4.82 16.50 10.74
N THR A 7 -3.88 16.17 9.85
CA THR A 7 -3.04 14.96 9.99
C THR A 7 -2.12 15.05 11.21
N GLN A 8 -1.51 16.23 11.45
CA GLN A 8 -0.64 16.45 12.61
C GLN A 8 -1.41 16.39 13.93
N LEU A 9 -2.60 17.00 14.00
CA LEU A 9 -3.45 16.92 15.19
C LEU A 9 -3.89 15.49 15.48
N PHE A 10 -4.27 14.74 14.45
CA PHE A 10 -4.67 13.34 14.60
C PHE A 10 -3.52 12.49 15.14
N ALA A 11 -2.30 12.65 14.60
CA ALA A 11 -1.12 11.95 15.08
C ALA A 11 -0.79 12.28 16.55
N LEU A 12 -0.91 13.55 16.94
CA LEU A 12 -0.69 13.98 18.33
C LEU A 12 -1.74 13.43 19.29
N MET A 13 -3.01 13.35 18.86
CA MET A 13 -4.11 12.77 19.63
C MET A 13 -3.89 11.26 19.87
N VAL A 14 -3.47 10.52 18.85
CA VAL A 14 -3.14 9.10 18.97
C VAL A 14 -1.96 8.89 19.90
N ALA A 15 -0.88 9.66 19.72
CA ALA A 15 0.31 9.57 20.59
C ALA A 15 -0.01 9.90 22.06
N GLY A 16 -0.79 10.95 22.30
CA GLY A 16 -1.26 11.32 23.65
C GLY A 16 -2.18 10.26 24.26
N GLY A 17 -3.06 9.66 23.46
CA GLY A 17 -3.96 8.58 23.89
C GLY A 17 -3.20 7.33 24.31
N VAL A 18 -2.20 6.91 23.54
CA VAL A 18 -1.35 5.75 23.87
C VAL A 18 -0.52 6.04 25.13
N ALA A 19 0.07 7.23 25.26
CA ALA A 19 0.84 7.62 26.45
C ALA A 19 -0.03 7.64 27.73
N GLY A 20 -1.24 8.21 27.62
CA GLY A 20 -2.24 8.19 28.68
C GLY A 20 -2.65 6.76 29.06
N TRP A 21 -2.94 5.90 28.09
CA TRP A 21 -3.27 4.49 28.30
C TRP A 21 -2.15 3.79 29.07
N VAL A 22 -0.90 3.87 28.61
CA VAL A 22 0.24 3.19 29.24
C VAL A 22 0.39 3.62 30.70
N ARG A 23 0.17 4.91 30.99
CA ARG A 23 0.19 5.43 32.37
C ARG A 23 -0.94 4.84 33.21
N PHE A 24 -2.15 4.76 32.68
CA PHE A 24 -3.30 4.14 33.36
C PHE A 24 -3.13 2.62 33.56
N ASP A 25 -2.59 1.90 32.57
CA ASP A 25 -2.31 0.45 32.69
C ASP A 25 -1.27 0.16 33.77
N ALA A 26 -0.17 0.94 33.82
CA ALA A 26 0.84 0.80 34.85
C ALA A 26 0.30 1.11 36.25
N GLN A 27 -0.57 2.12 36.39
CA GLN A 27 -1.22 2.45 37.67
C GLN A 27 -2.19 1.38 38.14
N LYS A 28 -3.00 0.80 37.23
CA LYS A 28 -3.92 -0.32 37.55
C LYS A 28 -3.19 -1.55 38.08
N ARG A 29 -1.91 -1.73 37.72
CA ARG A 29 -1.06 -2.83 38.17
C ARG A 29 -0.26 -2.49 39.44
N GLY A 30 -0.53 -1.36 40.10
CA GLY A 30 0.09 -0.99 41.38
C GLY A 30 1.52 -0.49 41.28
N PHE A 31 2.00 -0.09 40.09
CA PHE A 31 3.36 0.43 39.93
C PHE A 31 3.49 1.81 40.60
N LYS A 32 4.60 2.01 41.32
CA LYS A 32 4.98 3.33 41.87
C LYS A 32 5.11 4.34 40.72
N ALA A 33 4.73 5.60 40.96
CA ALA A 33 4.61 6.64 39.93
C ALA A 33 5.88 6.80 39.05
N GLY A 34 7.07 6.68 39.63
CA GLY A 34 8.33 6.71 38.88
C GLY A 34 8.55 5.51 37.94
N ALA A 35 8.10 4.31 38.35
CA ALA A 35 8.17 3.13 37.50
C ALA A 35 7.19 3.21 36.32
N ALA A 36 5.98 3.75 36.53
CA ALA A 36 5.02 3.99 35.46
C ALA A 36 5.56 4.99 34.41
N ILE A 37 6.22 6.07 34.84
CA ILE A 37 6.89 7.03 33.94
C ILE A 37 8.04 6.36 33.20
N GLY A 38 8.84 5.53 33.88
CA GLY A 38 9.92 4.76 33.28
C GLY A 38 9.44 3.85 32.14
N TRP A 39 8.30 3.16 32.32
CA TRP A 39 7.72 2.32 31.28
C TRP A 39 7.18 3.12 30.09
N SER A 40 6.51 4.26 30.33
CA SER A 40 6.07 5.15 29.24
C SER A 40 7.25 5.66 28.41
N VAL A 41 8.34 6.08 29.07
CA VAL A 41 9.57 6.53 28.39
C VAL A 41 10.25 5.37 27.67
N GLY A 42 10.28 4.18 28.28
CA GLY A 42 10.87 2.98 27.70
C GLY A 42 10.21 2.59 26.37
N VAL A 43 8.86 2.54 26.32
CA VAL A 43 8.13 2.21 25.08
C VAL A 43 8.35 3.26 23.99
N PHE A 44 8.37 4.54 24.36
CA PHE A 44 8.66 5.64 23.44
C PHE A 44 10.08 5.54 22.84
N LEU A 45 11.07 5.24 23.68
CA LEU A 45 12.45 5.01 23.23
C LEU A 45 12.58 3.76 22.35
N VAL A 46 11.84 2.68 22.64
CA VAL A 46 11.83 1.49 21.78
C VAL A 46 11.37 1.85 20.37
N MET A 47 10.28 2.63 20.22
CA MET A 47 9.82 3.11 18.92
C MET A 47 10.86 4.00 18.22
N ILE A 48 11.45 4.98 18.94
CA ILE A 48 12.45 5.90 18.38
C ILE A 48 13.75 5.18 17.98
N VAL A 49 14.12 4.08 18.63
CA VAL A 49 15.37 3.36 18.33
C VAL A 49 15.15 2.30 17.26
N PHE A 50 14.16 1.43 17.46
CA PHE A 50 13.95 0.29 16.55
C PHE A 50 13.42 0.72 15.19
N LEU A 51 12.62 1.77 15.09
CA LEU A 51 12.08 2.21 13.79
C LEU A 51 13.17 2.75 12.85
N PRO A 52 14.02 3.71 13.22
CA PRO A 52 15.09 4.16 12.34
C PRO A 52 16.13 3.07 12.10
N LEU A 53 16.45 2.22 13.09
CA LEU A 53 17.28 1.04 12.85
C LEU A 53 16.66 0.09 11.82
N TYR A 54 15.36 -0.19 11.91
CA TYR A 54 14.64 -1.03 10.96
C TYR A 54 14.64 -0.42 9.57
N LEU A 55 14.38 0.89 9.43
CA LEU A 55 14.43 1.57 8.14
C LEU A 55 15.86 1.57 7.55
N TRP A 56 16.88 1.68 8.39
CA TRP A 56 18.27 1.56 7.98
C TRP A 56 18.67 0.12 7.62
N ALA A 57 18.17 -0.90 8.31
CA ALA A 57 18.39 -2.30 7.92
C ALA A 57 17.64 -2.66 6.63
N ARG A 58 16.40 -2.16 6.50
CA ARG A 58 15.53 -2.34 5.34
C ARG A 58 16.12 -1.74 4.08
N ARG A 59 16.72 -0.53 4.15
CA ARG A 59 17.34 0.08 2.96
C ARG A 59 18.48 -0.78 2.39
N ASN A 60 19.15 -1.55 3.25
CA ASN A 60 20.27 -2.41 2.89
C ASN A 60 19.81 -3.82 2.47
N SER A 61 18.51 -4.11 2.60
CA SER A 61 17.90 -5.38 2.20
C SER A 61 17.19 -5.18 0.86
N PRO A 62 17.77 -5.59 -0.27
CA PRO A 62 17.09 -5.50 -1.57
C PRO A 62 15.80 -6.33 -1.53
N LEU A 63 14.77 -5.87 -2.23
CA LEU A 63 13.56 -6.68 -2.40
C LEU A 63 13.92 -8.01 -3.08
N PRO A 64 13.32 -9.14 -2.66
CA PRO A 64 13.50 -10.40 -3.35
C PRO A 64 13.13 -10.24 -4.83
N GLU A 65 13.98 -10.77 -5.71
CA GLU A 65 13.78 -10.76 -7.16
C GLU A 65 12.39 -11.37 -7.47
N GLY A 66 11.46 -10.53 -7.93
CA GLY A 66 10.09 -10.95 -8.28
C GLY A 66 8.95 -10.21 -7.56
N ALA A 67 9.22 -9.32 -6.61
CA ALA A 67 8.16 -8.61 -5.86
C ALA A 67 7.30 -7.63 -6.70
N LEU A 68 7.70 -7.32 -7.95
CA LEU A 68 6.94 -6.42 -8.84
C LEU A 68 7.08 -6.82 -10.31
N GLN A 69 6.91 -8.11 -10.61
CA GLN A 69 6.72 -8.57 -11.97
C GLN A 69 5.27 -9.03 -12.10
N THR A 70 4.33 -8.07 -12.17
CA THR A 70 3.16 -8.33 -13.00
C THR A 70 3.73 -8.34 -14.42
N PRO A 71 3.84 -9.49 -15.11
CA PRO A 71 4.27 -9.47 -16.48
C PRO A 71 3.25 -8.59 -17.20
N LEU A 72 3.70 -7.51 -17.84
CA LEU A 72 2.89 -6.93 -18.90
C LEU A 72 2.74 -8.05 -19.91
N ALA A 73 1.63 -8.78 -19.83
CA ALA A 73 1.30 -9.77 -20.84
C ALA A 73 1.42 -9.03 -22.18
N PRO A 74 2.16 -9.58 -23.17
CA PRO A 74 2.14 -9.02 -24.51
C PRO A 74 0.67 -8.92 -24.89
N ILE A 75 0.19 -7.70 -25.15
CA ILE A 75 -1.14 -7.46 -25.67
C ILE A 75 -1.22 -8.16 -27.03
N ALA A 76 -1.64 -9.42 -27.02
CA ALA A 76 -1.82 -10.23 -28.21
C ALA A 76 -2.77 -9.49 -29.14
N GLY A 77 -2.39 -9.36 -30.41
CA GLY A 77 -3.24 -8.71 -31.41
C GLY A 77 -4.54 -9.48 -31.60
N VAL A 78 -5.64 -8.76 -31.79
CA VAL A 78 -6.96 -9.33 -32.09
C VAL A 78 -7.18 -9.29 -33.60
N PRO A 79 -7.27 -10.44 -34.29
CA PRO A 79 -7.55 -10.47 -35.72
C PRO A 79 -9.00 -10.07 -36.00
N CYS A 80 -9.21 -9.25 -37.04
CA CYS A 80 -10.54 -8.88 -37.48
C CYS A 80 -11.21 -10.04 -38.23
N PRO A 81 -12.39 -10.54 -37.80
CA PRO A 81 -13.07 -11.67 -38.47
C PRO A 81 -13.57 -11.34 -39.88
N TYR A 82 -13.66 -10.05 -40.21
CA TYR A 82 -14.21 -9.61 -41.50
C TYR A 82 -13.16 -9.26 -42.56
N CYS A 83 -11.91 -9.01 -42.18
CA CYS A 83 -10.87 -8.60 -43.13
C CYS A 83 -9.48 -9.18 -42.84
N GLY A 84 -9.34 -9.94 -41.75
CA GLY A 84 -8.10 -10.61 -41.37
C GLY A 84 -7.00 -9.70 -40.81
N TYR A 85 -7.24 -8.38 -40.68
CA TYR A 85 -6.25 -7.46 -40.15
C TYR A 85 -6.03 -7.65 -38.65
N GLU A 86 -4.78 -7.80 -38.20
CA GLU A 86 -4.40 -7.91 -36.80
C GLU A 86 -4.39 -6.53 -36.14
N ASN A 87 -5.30 -6.31 -35.19
CA ASN A 87 -5.40 -5.04 -34.47
C ASN A 87 -4.63 -5.16 -33.16
N ALA A 88 -3.82 -4.15 -32.82
CA ALA A 88 -3.04 -4.16 -31.59
C ALA A 88 -3.92 -4.01 -30.36
N GLY A 89 -3.68 -4.83 -29.33
CA GLY A 89 -4.43 -4.80 -28.08
C GLY A 89 -5.89 -5.22 -28.23
N SER A 90 -6.80 -4.49 -27.58
CA SER A 90 -8.24 -4.78 -27.55
C SER A 90 -9.07 -3.63 -28.13
N PRO A 91 -8.99 -3.33 -29.43
CA PRO A 91 -9.73 -2.21 -30.00
C PRO A 91 -11.20 -2.57 -30.22
N ASP A 92 -12.08 -1.59 -30.04
CA ASP A 92 -13.52 -1.78 -30.25
C ASP A 92 -13.90 -1.86 -31.74
N TYR A 93 -13.05 -1.29 -32.62
CA TYR A 93 -13.23 -1.21 -34.06
C TYR A 93 -11.94 -1.60 -34.79
N CYS A 94 -12.07 -2.20 -35.98
CA CYS A 94 -10.93 -2.53 -36.81
C CYS A 94 -10.31 -1.27 -37.45
N ALA A 95 -9.00 -1.09 -37.29
CA ALA A 95 -8.27 0.07 -37.84
C ALA A 95 -8.25 0.10 -39.39
N LYS A 96 -8.45 -1.06 -40.03
CA LYS A 96 -8.43 -1.16 -41.50
C LYS A 96 -9.81 -1.00 -42.13
N CYS A 97 -10.83 -1.69 -41.59
CA CYS A 97 -12.16 -1.74 -42.22
C CYS A 97 -13.26 -1.01 -41.45
N GLY A 98 -12.97 -0.48 -40.26
CA GLY A 98 -13.92 0.29 -39.45
C GLY A 98 -15.06 -0.49 -38.81
N ARG A 99 -15.11 -1.83 -38.97
CA ARG A 99 -16.14 -2.68 -38.35
C ARG A 99 -15.85 -2.97 -36.88
N GLN A 100 -16.90 -3.10 -36.05
CA GLN A 100 -16.76 -3.41 -34.63
C GLN A 100 -16.19 -4.82 -34.39
N LEU A 101 -15.31 -4.94 -33.39
CA LEU A 101 -14.69 -6.19 -32.96
C LEU A 101 -15.34 -6.78 -31.70
N ARG A 102 -16.22 -6.02 -31.02
CA ARG A 102 -16.81 -6.35 -29.71
C ARG A 102 -17.78 -7.54 -29.65
N SER A 103 -17.89 -8.39 -30.66
CA SER A 103 -18.90 -9.47 -30.66
C SER A 103 -18.47 -10.83 -31.22
N SER A 104 -17.19 -11.12 -31.50
CA SER A 104 -16.81 -12.47 -31.95
C SER A 104 -16.57 -13.47 -30.83
N THR A 105 -16.38 -13.04 -29.58
CA THR A 105 -16.16 -13.97 -28.44
C THR A 105 -17.47 -14.59 -27.89
N GLU A 106 -18.64 -14.20 -28.42
CA GLU A 106 -19.94 -14.79 -28.04
C GLU A 106 -20.47 -15.78 -29.11
N ILE A 107 -19.72 -16.07 -30.18
CA ILE A 107 -20.18 -16.96 -31.27
C ILE A 107 -19.64 -18.41 -31.14
N HIS A 108 -18.79 -18.70 -30.15
CA HIS A 108 -18.23 -20.06 -29.94
C HIS A 108 -18.39 -20.60 -28.50
N ARG A 109 -19.49 -20.29 -27.82
CA ARG A 109 -19.92 -21.08 -26.65
C ARG A 109 -21.22 -21.81 -26.91
#